data_AF-A0A3C0J133-F1
#
_entry.id   AF-A0A3C0J133-F1
#
_cell.length_a   1.000
_cell.length_b   1.000
_cell.length_c   1.000
_cell.angle_alpha   90.00
_cell.angle_beta   90.00
_cell.angle_gamma   90.00
#
_symmetry.space_group_name_H-M   'P 1'
#
loop_
_entity.id
_entity.type
_entity.pdbx_description
1 polymer ?
#
loop_
_entity_poly.entity_id
_entity_poly.type
_entity_poly.pdbx_seq_one_letter_code
_entity_poly.pdbx_strand_id
1 'polypeptide(L)'
;MTMSDDAELREVLLSHQRRYPRLQIQDLVKLVFQNEFAGGHMIADPQSSLERLREECRALADNQGDEEPSDVFVSIGNGLCRLQLAAIGGTGIHLTTVNQFFVNTARSRRGDLASLEQKLEVLRACCQAGSLPHSPDDLDDFLLTYRAQGYPAISHSAGYRDHYKPAYRVVDSAYRDHFALFCRVDALFESQGTVCVAIDNPSAGESALAALLSRVYDSNLLAISPGPGKAGQPQ
;
A
#
# COMPACT_ATOMS: atom_id res chain seq x y z
N MET A 1 3.30 -20.30 13.44
CA MET A 1 2.60 -20.82 12.24
C MET A 1 2.26 -19.62 11.39
N THR A 2 2.86 -19.50 10.21
CA THR A 2 2.47 -18.49 9.23
C THR A 2 1.04 -18.79 8.79
N MET A 3 0.14 -17.81 8.85
CA MET A 3 -1.22 -17.96 8.32
C MET A 3 -1.14 -18.18 6.81
N SER A 4 -2.02 -19.01 6.25
CA SER A 4 -2.12 -19.14 4.80
C SER A 4 -2.65 -17.84 4.19
N ASP A 5 -2.27 -17.56 2.94
CA ASP A 5 -2.69 -16.35 2.21
C ASP A 5 -4.23 -16.21 2.16
N ASP A 6 -4.95 -17.33 2.01
CA ASP A 6 -6.42 -17.36 2.03
C ASP A 6 -7.00 -16.96 3.41
N ALA A 7 -6.35 -17.37 4.50
CA ALA A 7 -6.78 -17.03 5.85
C ALA A 7 -6.53 -15.54 6.15
N GLU A 8 -5.38 -15.00 5.71
CA GLU A 8 -5.10 -13.56 5.78
C GLU A 8 -6.14 -12.77 4.99
N LEU A 9 -6.40 -13.16 3.75
CA LEU A 9 -7.38 -12.47 2.89
C LEU A 9 -8.77 -12.49 3.52
N ARG A 10 -9.20 -13.61 4.11
CA ARG A 10 -10.47 -13.68 4.84
C ARG A 10 -10.53 -12.65 5.97
N GLU A 11 -9.49 -12.53 6.78
CA GLU A 11 -9.44 -11.53 7.86
C GLU A 11 -9.48 -10.10 7.32
N VAL A 12 -8.77 -9.84 6.21
CA VAL A 12 -8.79 -8.56 5.51
C VAL A 12 -10.21 -8.23 5.03
N LEU A 13 -10.90 -9.14 4.37
CA LEU A 13 -12.29 -8.92 3.90
C LEU A 13 -13.23 -8.59 5.05
N LEU A 14 -13.17 -9.36 6.14
CA LEU A 14 -14.02 -9.14 7.31
C LEU A 14 -13.69 -7.83 8.04
N SER A 15 -12.41 -7.48 8.15
CA SER A 15 -11.99 -6.22 8.77
C SER A 15 -12.43 -5.01 7.96
N HIS A 16 -12.34 -5.05 6.62
CA HIS A 16 -12.84 -3.99 5.75
C HIS A 16 -14.35 -3.88 5.79
N GLN A 17 -15.10 -4.98 5.83
CA GLN A 17 -16.56 -4.95 6.00
C GLN A 17 -16.98 -4.32 7.34
N ARG A 18 -16.24 -4.56 8.43
CA ARG A 18 -16.47 -3.90 9.71
C ARG A 18 -16.13 -2.41 9.66
N ARG A 19 -15.01 -2.04 9.02
CA ARG A 19 -14.57 -0.65 8.89
C ARG A 19 -15.47 0.18 7.98
N TYR A 20 -15.99 -0.43 6.91
CA TYR A 20 -16.83 0.21 5.91
C TYR A 20 -18.17 -0.54 5.77
N PRO A 21 -19.11 -0.41 6.73
CA PRO A 21 -20.37 -1.17 6.72
C PRO A 21 -21.23 -1.00 5.46
N ARG A 22 -21.08 0.11 4.74
CA ARG A 22 -21.82 0.43 3.50
C ARG A 22 -21.08 0.03 2.23
N LEU A 23 -19.99 -0.73 2.33
CA LEU A 23 -19.32 -1.28 1.16
C LEU A 23 -20.26 -2.20 0.37
N GLN A 24 -20.09 -2.26 -0.95
CA GLN A 24 -20.86 -3.14 -1.83
C GLN A 24 -19.96 -4.25 -2.39
N ILE A 25 -20.55 -5.25 -3.05
CA ILE A 25 -19.83 -6.33 -3.74
C ILE A 25 -18.70 -5.77 -4.61
N GLN A 26 -18.97 -4.72 -5.39
CA GLN A 26 -17.98 -4.04 -6.23
C GLN A 26 -16.73 -3.59 -5.44
N ASP A 27 -16.90 -3.12 -4.20
CA ASP A 27 -15.80 -2.65 -3.36
C ASP A 27 -14.98 -3.79 -2.75
N LEU A 28 -15.62 -4.93 -2.46
CA LEU A 28 -14.94 -6.16 -2.04
C LEU A 28 -14.16 -6.77 -3.19
N VAL A 29 -14.74 -6.86 -4.39
CA VAL A 29 -14.02 -7.32 -5.58
C VAL A 29 -12.85 -6.38 -5.90
N LYS A 30 -13.03 -5.06 -5.75
CA LYS A 30 -11.92 -4.10 -5.85
C LYS A 30 -10.84 -4.34 -4.79
N LEU A 31 -11.22 -4.65 -3.55
CA LEU A 31 -10.24 -4.96 -2.49
C LEU A 31 -9.42 -6.21 -2.84
N VAL A 32 -10.06 -7.27 -3.32
CA VAL A 32 -9.38 -8.48 -3.81
C VAL A 32 -8.47 -8.16 -5.01
N PHE A 33 -8.96 -7.36 -5.96
CA PHE A 33 -8.15 -6.90 -7.09
C PHE A 33 -6.90 -6.13 -6.65
N GLN A 34 -7.03 -5.21 -5.70
CA GLN A 34 -5.89 -4.46 -5.18
C GLN A 34 -4.95 -5.34 -4.33
N ASN A 35 -5.48 -6.32 -3.61
CA ASN A 35 -4.66 -7.30 -2.90
C ASN A 35 -3.77 -8.08 -3.88
N GLU A 36 -4.25 -8.37 -5.09
CA GLU A 36 -3.47 -9.08 -6.12
C GLU A 36 -2.57 -8.14 -6.95
N PHE A 37 -3.13 -7.07 -7.49
CA PHE A 37 -2.48 -6.21 -8.50
C PHE A 37 -2.01 -4.85 -7.96
N ALA A 38 -2.13 -4.60 -6.65
CA ALA A 38 -1.93 -3.30 -6.02
C ALA A 38 -2.79 -2.18 -6.62
N GLY A 39 -2.23 -1.38 -7.53
CA GLY A 39 -2.93 -0.28 -8.22
C GLY A 39 -3.25 -0.56 -9.69
N GLY A 40 -2.88 -1.73 -10.22
CA GLY A 40 -2.79 -1.99 -11.66
C GLY A 40 -1.58 -1.28 -12.30
N HIS A 41 -1.13 -1.76 -13.46
CA HIS A 41 0.09 -1.31 -14.15
C HIS A 41 0.08 0.15 -14.69
N MET A 42 -0.76 1.03 -14.16
CA MET A 42 -1.14 2.29 -14.81
C MET A 42 -0.46 3.53 -14.21
N ILE A 43 0.86 3.50 -14.02
CA ILE A 43 1.62 4.75 -13.88
C ILE A 43 2.53 4.90 -15.09
N ALA A 44 1.99 5.50 -16.15
CA ALA A 44 2.74 5.81 -17.36
C ALA A 44 3.82 6.87 -17.09
N ASP A 45 3.51 7.86 -16.25
CA ASP A 45 4.41 8.95 -15.90
C ASP A 45 4.39 9.25 -14.38
N PRO A 46 5.52 9.04 -13.67
CA PRO A 46 5.65 9.39 -12.25
C PRO A 46 5.43 10.87 -11.95
N GLN A 47 5.76 11.78 -12.88
CA GLN A 47 5.60 13.22 -12.65
C GLN A 47 4.12 13.62 -12.66
N SER A 48 3.37 13.19 -13.69
CA SER A 48 1.91 13.35 -13.75
C SER A 48 1.21 12.68 -12.56
N SER A 49 1.74 11.57 -12.03
CA SER A 49 1.24 10.95 -10.79
C SER A 49 1.41 11.86 -9.57
N LEU A 50 2.58 12.52 -9.44
CA LEU A 50 2.86 13.45 -8.36
C LEU A 50 2.00 14.72 -8.44
N GLU A 51 1.77 15.25 -9.65
CA GLU A 51 0.92 16.43 -9.85
C GLU A 51 -0.52 16.15 -9.40
N ARG A 52 -1.10 15.02 -9.83
CA ARG A 52 -2.42 14.57 -9.36
C ARG A 52 -2.46 14.36 -7.84
N LEU A 53 -1.41 13.76 -7.26
CA LEU A 53 -1.32 13.58 -5.82
C LEU A 53 -1.34 14.92 -5.07
N ARG A 54 -0.63 15.94 -5.57
CA ARG A 54 -0.63 17.29 -4.99
C ARG A 54 -2.00 17.94 -5.06
N GLU A 55 -2.70 17.80 -6.19
CA GLU A 55 -4.07 18.31 -6.36
C GLU A 55 -5.05 17.62 -5.41
N GLU A 56 -4.99 16.29 -5.32
CA GLU A 56 -5.81 15.50 -4.40
C GLU A 56 -5.59 15.93 -2.94
N CYS A 57 -4.33 16.05 -2.49
CA CYS A 57 -4.03 16.48 -1.12
C CYS A 57 -4.49 17.91 -0.82
N ARG A 58 -4.39 18.84 -1.78
CA ARG A 58 -4.94 20.21 -1.62
C ARG A 58 -6.45 20.18 -1.43
N ALA A 59 -7.16 19.45 -2.31
CA ALA A 59 -8.61 19.32 -2.22
C ALA A 59 -9.07 18.67 -0.91
N LEU A 60 -8.27 17.77 -0.32
CA LEU A 60 -8.56 17.20 1.00
C LEU A 60 -8.35 18.18 2.15
N ALA A 61 -7.29 18.99 2.08
CA ALA A 61 -7.01 20.02 3.09
C ALA A 61 -8.14 21.07 3.17
N ASP A 62 -8.70 21.46 2.03
CA ASP A 62 -9.80 22.43 1.95
C ASP A 62 -11.14 21.89 2.49
N ASN A 63 -11.26 20.57 2.65
CA ASN A 63 -12.49 19.87 3.06
C ASN A 63 -12.38 19.21 4.45
N GLN A 64 -11.37 19.53 5.26
CA GLN A 64 -11.23 18.97 6.60
C GLN A 64 -12.37 19.45 7.51
N GLY A 65 -13.27 18.54 7.88
CA GLY A 65 -14.02 18.63 9.13
C GLY A 65 -13.18 18.06 10.28
N ASP A 66 -13.61 18.30 11.52
CA ASP A 66 -12.87 18.01 12.77
C ASP A 66 -12.53 16.51 13.04
N GLU A 67 -12.85 15.59 12.14
CA GLU A 67 -12.54 14.16 12.28
C GLU A 67 -11.21 13.81 11.62
N GLU A 68 -10.15 13.81 12.42
CA GLU A 68 -8.84 13.26 12.08
C GLU A 68 -8.97 11.79 11.65
N PRO A 69 -8.45 11.38 10.48
CA PRO A 69 -8.44 9.98 10.09
C PRO A 69 -7.54 9.18 11.04
N SER A 70 -8.07 8.10 11.63
CA SER A 70 -7.39 7.39 12.72
C SER A 70 -6.09 6.67 12.33
N ASP A 71 -5.93 6.26 11.07
CA ASP A 71 -4.80 5.41 10.63
C ASP A 71 -4.19 5.91 9.31
N VAL A 72 -2.87 6.11 9.32
CA VAL A 72 -2.10 6.43 8.09
C VAL A 72 -2.13 5.28 7.10
N PHE A 73 -2.12 4.04 7.59
CA PHE A 73 -2.09 2.83 6.77
C PHE A 73 -3.20 1.87 7.13
N VAL A 74 -3.96 1.43 6.13
CA VAL A 74 -4.97 0.37 6.27
C VAL A 74 -4.50 -0.85 5.50
N SER A 75 -4.21 -1.96 6.18
CA SER A 75 -3.78 -3.21 5.53
C SER A 75 -4.82 -3.69 4.52
N ILE A 76 -4.36 -4.21 3.38
CA ILE A 76 -5.20 -4.94 2.43
C ILE A 76 -4.69 -6.37 2.20
N GLY A 77 -3.76 -6.86 3.03
CA GLY A 77 -3.13 -8.18 2.91
C GLY A 77 -2.06 -8.25 1.80
N ASN A 78 -1.44 -9.43 1.63
CA ASN A 78 -0.42 -9.69 0.61
C ASN A 78 0.78 -8.72 0.63
N GLY A 79 1.15 -8.25 1.83
CA GLY A 79 2.19 -7.24 2.01
C GLY A 79 1.86 -5.88 1.39
N LEU A 80 0.58 -5.55 1.27
CA LEU A 80 0.10 -4.28 0.73
C LEU A 80 -0.79 -3.55 1.74
N CYS A 81 -0.82 -2.23 1.62
CA CYS A 81 -1.68 -1.37 2.43
C CYS A 81 -2.14 -0.15 1.61
N ARG A 82 -3.24 0.46 2.06
CA ARG A 82 -3.71 1.76 1.58
C ARG A 82 -3.14 2.84 2.50
N LEU A 83 -2.24 3.67 1.96
CA LEU A 83 -1.74 4.89 2.60
C LEU A 83 -2.81 5.99 2.42
N GLN A 84 -3.41 6.42 3.52
CA GLN A 84 -4.53 7.35 3.56
C GLN A 84 -4.04 8.79 3.40
N LEU A 85 -4.44 9.47 2.33
CA LEU A 85 -3.91 10.80 1.99
C LEU A 85 -4.34 11.90 2.95
N ALA A 86 -5.51 11.75 3.58
CA ALA A 86 -5.96 12.69 4.61
C ALA A 86 -5.14 12.55 5.92
N ALA A 87 -4.54 11.39 6.17
CA ALA A 87 -3.84 11.06 7.43
C ALA A 87 -2.34 11.38 7.41
N ILE A 88 -1.78 11.72 6.24
CA ILE A 88 -0.36 12.07 6.12
C ILE A 88 -0.07 13.53 6.47
N GLY A 89 -1.11 14.37 6.64
CA GLY A 89 -0.94 15.72 7.16
C GLY A 89 -0.25 15.70 8.54
N GLY A 90 0.68 16.62 8.77
CA GLY A 90 1.41 16.71 10.04
C GLY A 90 2.47 15.63 10.31
N THR A 91 2.54 14.57 9.50
CA THR A 91 3.55 13.50 9.66
C THR A 91 4.97 13.90 9.27
N GLY A 92 5.13 15.01 8.53
CA GLY A 92 6.40 15.44 7.97
C GLY A 92 6.83 14.70 6.69
N ILE A 93 6.04 13.75 6.19
CA ILE A 93 6.34 13.07 4.92
C ILE A 93 6.12 13.99 3.72
N HIS A 94 7.05 13.99 2.77
CA HIS A 94 6.90 14.71 1.52
C HIS A 94 6.02 13.94 0.53
N LEU A 95 5.21 14.67 -0.26
CA LEU A 95 4.41 14.07 -1.32
C LEU A 95 5.26 13.42 -2.42
N THR A 96 6.50 13.90 -2.63
CA THR A 96 7.46 13.24 -3.52
C THR A 96 7.80 11.83 -3.04
N THR A 97 8.03 11.67 -1.74
CA THR A 97 8.32 10.39 -1.08
C THR A 97 7.13 9.45 -1.16
N VAL A 98 5.92 9.95 -0.84
CA VAL A 98 4.67 9.17 -0.98
C VAL A 98 4.42 8.73 -2.42
N ASN A 99 4.67 9.61 -3.40
CA ASN A 99 4.54 9.23 -4.81
C ASN A 99 5.54 8.13 -5.19
N GLN A 100 6.77 8.18 -4.67
CA GLN A 100 7.74 7.10 -4.91
C GLN A 100 7.30 5.78 -4.30
N PHE A 101 6.68 5.77 -3.10
CA PHE A 101 6.11 4.54 -2.56
C PHE A 101 5.10 3.93 -3.53
N PHE A 102 4.16 4.74 -4.01
CA PHE A 102 3.13 4.31 -4.94
C PHE A 102 3.69 3.82 -6.27
N VAL A 103 4.62 4.58 -6.88
CA VAL A 103 5.27 4.25 -8.15
C VAL A 103 6.05 2.94 -8.05
N ASN A 104 6.85 2.79 -6.99
CA ASN A 104 7.66 1.61 -6.79
C ASN A 104 6.81 0.37 -6.55
N THR A 105 5.74 0.47 -5.76
CA THR A 105 4.79 -0.64 -5.55
C THR A 105 4.09 -1.04 -6.85
N ALA A 106 3.60 -0.08 -7.64
CA ALA A 106 2.93 -0.37 -8.91
C ALA A 106 3.87 -1.03 -9.93
N ARG A 107 5.18 -0.72 -9.90
CA ARG A 107 6.18 -1.31 -10.78
C ARG A 107 6.65 -2.70 -10.34
N SER A 108 6.72 -2.94 -9.04
CA SER A 108 7.22 -4.21 -8.49
C SER A 108 6.17 -5.31 -8.49
N ARG A 109 4.88 -4.96 -8.38
CA ARG A 109 3.80 -5.94 -8.30
C ARG A 109 3.34 -6.38 -9.68
N ARG A 110 3.38 -7.69 -9.90
CA ARG A 110 2.80 -8.37 -11.06
C ARG A 110 1.84 -9.42 -10.52
N GLY A 111 0.56 -9.09 -10.50
CA GLY A 111 -0.45 -10.06 -10.11
C GLY A 111 -0.67 -11.10 -11.21
N ASP A 112 -1.32 -12.19 -10.83
CA ASP A 112 -1.69 -13.30 -11.71
C ASP A 112 -3.22 -13.50 -11.70
N LEU A 113 -3.77 -13.83 -12.86
CA LEU A 113 -5.22 -14.00 -13.00
C LEU A 113 -5.73 -15.25 -12.28
N ALA A 114 -4.95 -16.34 -12.26
CA ALA A 114 -5.35 -17.54 -11.52
C ALA A 114 -5.33 -17.28 -10.01
N SER A 115 -4.33 -16.53 -9.51
CA SER A 115 -4.31 -16.04 -8.13
C SER A 115 -5.52 -15.14 -7.82
N LEU A 116 -5.87 -14.20 -8.73
CA LEU A 116 -7.07 -13.38 -8.56
C LEU A 116 -8.33 -14.25 -8.42
N GLU A 117 -8.52 -15.22 -9.32
CA GLU A 117 -9.67 -16.12 -9.30
C GLU A 117 -9.76 -16.93 -8.01
N GLN A 118 -8.64 -17.49 -7.53
CA GLN A 118 -8.60 -18.16 -6.23
C GLN A 118 -9.06 -17.23 -5.10
N LYS A 119 -8.56 -15.99 -5.09
CA LYS A 119 -8.92 -14.99 -4.07
C LYS A 119 -10.39 -14.57 -4.16
N LEU A 120 -10.99 -14.56 -5.36
CA LEU A 120 -12.43 -14.34 -5.54
C LEU A 120 -13.26 -15.50 -4.99
N GLU A 121 -12.77 -16.74 -5.07
CA GLU A 121 -13.41 -17.88 -4.40
C GLU A 121 -13.33 -17.78 -2.87
N VAL A 122 -12.25 -17.22 -2.31
CA VAL A 122 -12.19 -16.91 -0.85
C VAL A 122 -13.28 -15.90 -0.47
N LEU A 123 -13.46 -14.83 -1.26
CA LEU A 123 -14.56 -13.87 -1.08
C LEU A 123 -15.93 -14.56 -1.16
N ARG A 124 -16.14 -15.42 -2.18
CA ARG A 124 -17.37 -16.18 -2.36
C ARG A 124 -17.67 -17.11 -1.18
N ALA A 125 -16.66 -17.83 -0.69
CA ALA A 125 -16.78 -18.69 0.49
C ALA A 125 -17.18 -17.88 1.74
N CYS A 126 -16.71 -16.63 1.89
CA CYS A 126 -17.12 -15.76 2.98
C CYS A 126 -18.60 -15.34 2.89
N CYS A 127 -19.12 -15.10 1.68
CA CYS A 127 -20.55 -14.85 1.44
C CYS A 127 -21.40 -16.09 1.73
N GLN A 128 -20.99 -17.26 1.23
CA GLN A 128 -21.69 -18.53 1.47
C GLN A 128 -21.77 -18.91 2.95
N ALA A 129 -20.69 -18.65 3.70
CA ALA A 129 -20.65 -18.88 5.13
C ALA A 129 -21.42 -17.83 5.95
N GLY A 130 -22.02 -16.81 5.31
CA GLY A 130 -22.72 -15.71 5.98
C GLY A 130 -21.80 -14.80 6.82
N SER A 131 -20.48 -14.91 6.64
CA SER A 131 -19.50 -14.06 7.34
C SER A 131 -19.44 -12.65 6.76
N LEU A 132 -19.83 -12.49 5.49
CA LEU A 132 -20.06 -11.21 4.83
C LEU A 132 -21.56 -11.03 4.56
N PRO A 133 -22.11 -9.82 4.71
CA PRO A 133 -23.54 -9.53 4.57
C PRO A 133 -23.94 -9.35 3.08
N HIS A 134 -23.45 -10.20 2.19
CA HIS A 134 -23.73 -10.16 0.76
C HIS A 134 -24.12 -11.56 0.28
N SER A 135 -25.12 -11.63 -0.61
CA SER A 135 -25.56 -12.90 -1.19
C SER A 135 -24.46 -13.52 -2.06
N PRO A 136 -24.20 -14.84 -1.95
CA PRO A 136 -23.32 -15.51 -2.90
C PRO A 136 -23.86 -15.46 -4.33
N ASP A 137 -25.18 -15.45 -4.53
CA ASP A 137 -25.79 -15.38 -5.88
C ASP A 137 -25.56 -13.99 -6.50
N ASP A 138 -25.74 -12.91 -5.74
CA ASP A 138 -25.48 -11.54 -6.23
C ASP A 138 -23.99 -11.35 -6.56
N LEU A 139 -23.09 -11.99 -5.81
CA LEU A 139 -21.66 -11.99 -6.10
C LEU A 139 -21.38 -12.76 -7.38
N ASP A 140 -21.98 -13.93 -7.57
CA ASP A 140 -21.79 -14.76 -8.77
C ASP A 140 -22.26 -14.03 -10.03
N ASP A 141 -23.40 -13.32 -9.98
CA ASP A 141 -23.91 -12.50 -11.08
C ASP A 141 -22.97 -11.33 -11.40
N PHE A 142 -22.43 -10.66 -10.37
CA PHE A 142 -21.44 -9.61 -10.55
C PHE A 142 -20.17 -10.17 -11.20
N LEU A 143 -19.65 -11.29 -10.69
CA LEU A 143 -18.44 -11.92 -11.20
C LEU A 143 -18.62 -12.41 -12.63
N LEU A 144 -19.77 -12.98 -13.01
CA LEU A 144 -20.04 -13.38 -14.38
C LEU A 144 -19.82 -12.22 -15.37
N THR A 145 -20.38 -11.05 -15.05
CA THR A 145 -20.23 -9.83 -15.86
C THR A 145 -18.78 -9.34 -15.85
N TYR A 146 -18.13 -9.35 -14.69
CA TYR A 146 -16.75 -8.91 -14.52
C TYR A 146 -15.74 -9.78 -15.29
N ARG A 147 -15.92 -11.10 -15.25
CA ARG A 147 -15.14 -12.10 -16.00
C ARG A 147 -15.30 -11.89 -17.51
N ALA A 148 -16.53 -11.66 -17.99
CA ALA A 148 -16.81 -11.40 -19.40
C ALA A 148 -16.14 -10.12 -19.95
N GLN A 149 -15.83 -9.16 -19.07
CA GLN A 149 -15.10 -7.93 -19.42
C GLN A 149 -13.57 -8.10 -19.39
N GLY A 150 -13.06 -9.27 -18.98
CA GLY A 150 -11.62 -9.52 -18.88
C GLY A 150 -10.96 -8.88 -17.66
N TYR A 151 -11.68 -8.77 -16.53
CA TYR A 151 -11.15 -8.29 -15.24
C TYR A 151 -10.54 -6.88 -15.29
N PRO A 152 -11.24 -5.86 -15.82
CA PRO A 152 -10.72 -4.51 -15.85
C PRO A 152 -10.48 -3.97 -14.43
N ALA A 153 -9.59 -3.00 -14.28
CA ALA A 153 -9.43 -2.33 -12.98
C ALA A 153 -10.76 -1.68 -12.52
N ILE A 154 -11.20 -2.01 -11.31
CA ILE A 154 -12.51 -1.60 -10.78
C ILE A 154 -12.42 -0.29 -9.99
N SER A 155 -13.32 0.66 -10.25
CA SER A 155 -13.54 1.84 -9.39
C SER A 155 -14.39 1.49 -8.17
N HIS A 156 -14.29 2.26 -7.08
CA HIS A 156 -15.23 2.10 -5.95
C HIS A 156 -16.68 2.30 -6.40
N SER A 157 -17.65 1.69 -5.70
CA SER A 157 -19.07 1.94 -5.93
C SER A 157 -19.44 3.39 -5.63
N ALA A 158 -20.56 3.89 -6.19
CA ALA A 158 -21.06 5.22 -5.86
C ALA A 158 -21.35 5.36 -4.36
N GLY A 159 -22.02 4.35 -3.78
CA GLY A 159 -22.29 4.31 -2.35
C GLY A 159 -21.01 4.40 -1.51
N TYR A 160 -19.96 3.67 -1.85
CA TYR A 160 -18.70 3.76 -1.12
C TYR A 160 -18.07 5.16 -1.24
N ARG A 161 -18.07 5.75 -2.44
CA ARG A 161 -17.48 7.09 -2.65
C ARG A 161 -18.21 8.17 -1.85
N ASP A 162 -19.54 8.12 -1.82
CA ASP A 162 -20.35 9.12 -1.15
C ASP A 162 -20.18 9.06 0.38
N HIS A 163 -20.08 7.85 0.95
CA HIS A 163 -19.96 7.66 2.39
C HIS A 163 -18.54 7.84 2.93
N TYR A 164 -17.54 7.38 2.18
CA TYR A 164 -16.17 7.25 2.70
C TYR A 164 -15.15 8.12 1.99
N LYS A 165 -15.52 8.74 0.86
CA LYS A 165 -14.66 9.65 0.07
C LYS A 165 -13.22 9.13 -0.03
N PRO A 166 -12.99 7.91 -0.55
CA PRO A 166 -11.69 7.27 -0.49
C PRO A 166 -10.61 8.10 -1.18
N ALA A 167 -9.60 8.47 -0.42
CA ALA A 167 -8.38 9.08 -0.94
C ALA A 167 -7.16 8.38 -0.34
N TYR A 168 -6.57 7.49 -1.13
CA TYR A 168 -5.44 6.68 -0.72
C TYR A 168 -4.54 6.30 -1.91
N ARG A 169 -3.35 5.80 -1.59
CA ARG A 169 -2.47 5.11 -2.54
C ARG A 169 -2.18 3.70 -2.03
N VAL A 170 -2.18 2.71 -2.93
CA VAL A 170 -1.81 1.34 -2.56
C VAL A 170 -0.29 1.22 -2.60
N VAL A 171 0.31 0.89 -1.45
CA VAL A 171 1.76 0.83 -1.27
C VAL A 171 2.17 -0.47 -0.58
N ASP A 172 3.42 -0.85 -0.77
CA ASP A 172 4.03 -1.99 -0.12
C ASP A 172 4.13 -1.76 1.39
N SER A 173 3.83 -2.79 2.19
CA SER A 173 3.85 -2.69 3.64
C SER A 173 5.24 -2.39 4.20
N ALA A 174 6.31 -2.67 3.47
CA ALA A 174 7.66 -2.26 3.88
C ALA A 174 7.77 -0.73 4.08
N TYR A 175 7.02 0.07 3.30
CA TYR A 175 6.98 1.52 3.50
C TYR A 175 6.27 1.93 4.79
N ARG A 176 5.21 1.19 5.19
CA ARG A 176 4.56 1.36 6.50
C ARG A 176 5.52 1.03 7.62
N ASP A 177 6.21 -0.10 7.52
CA ASP A 177 7.07 -0.63 8.59
C ASP A 177 8.27 0.30 8.87
N HIS A 178 8.69 1.08 7.86
CA HIS A 178 9.76 2.07 7.97
C HIS A 178 9.27 3.52 7.85
N PHE A 179 7.97 3.79 8.00
CA PHE A 179 7.39 5.10 7.70
C PHE A 179 8.01 6.25 8.51
N ALA A 180 8.24 6.03 9.81
CA ALA A 180 8.87 7.03 10.68
C ALA A 180 10.30 7.41 10.23
N LEU A 181 11.04 6.47 9.64
CA LEU A 181 12.36 6.74 9.08
C LEU A 181 12.24 7.67 7.86
N PHE A 182 11.30 7.41 6.94
CA PHE A 182 11.07 8.27 5.79
C PHE A 182 10.67 9.69 6.21
N CYS A 183 9.74 9.84 7.17
CA CYS A 183 9.40 11.15 7.73
C CYS A 183 10.63 11.88 8.28
N ARG A 184 11.53 11.15 8.97
CA ARG A 184 12.74 11.74 9.54
C ARG A 184 13.74 12.16 8.47
N VAL A 185 13.92 11.35 7.42
CA VAL A 185 14.80 11.68 6.29
C VAL A 185 14.27 12.93 5.58
N ASP A 186 12.97 13.00 5.31
CA ASP A 186 12.34 14.17 4.67
C ASP A 186 12.56 15.44 5.49
N ALA A 187 12.30 15.40 6.80
CA ALA A 187 12.54 16.55 7.69
C ALA A 187 14.02 16.98 7.78
N LEU A 188 14.96 16.03 7.73
CA LEU A 188 16.40 16.35 7.68
C LEU A 188 16.78 16.96 6.33
N PHE A 189 16.18 16.48 5.24
CA PHE A 189 16.43 16.98 3.90
C PHE A 189 15.99 18.44 3.76
N GLU A 190 14.83 18.82 4.32
CA GLU A 190 14.37 20.21 4.34
C GLU A 190 15.34 21.16 5.06
N SER A 191 15.98 20.69 6.14
CA SER A 191 16.83 21.53 6.97
C SER A 191 18.31 21.56 6.53
N GLN A 192 18.80 20.51 5.85
CA GLN A 192 20.22 20.30 5.60
C GLN A 192 20.58 20.15 4.12
N GLY A 193 19.60 19.91 3.24
CA GLY A 193 19.78 19.69 1.81
C GLY A 193 20.37 18.31 1.45
N THR A 194 21.38 17.84 2.19
CA THR A 194 21.95 16.49 2.01
C THR A 194 21.85 15.72 3.32
N VAL A 195 21.36 14.48 3.25
CA VAL A 195 21.20 13.59 4.41
C VAL A 195 22.06 12.34 4.23
N CYS A 196 22.90 12.04 5.20
CA CYS A 196 23.61 10.77 5.28
C CYS A 196 22.88 9.84 6.24
N VAL A 197 22.47 8.66 5.74
CA VAL A 197 21.82 7.63 6.55
C VAL A 197 22.79 6.47 6.71
N ALA A 198 23.31 6.28 7.92
CA ALA A 198 24.07 5.09 8.27
C ALA A 198 23.08 4.02 8.76
N ILE A 199 23.15 2.83 8.16
CA ILE A 199 22.36 1.67 8.56
C ILE A 199 23.34 0.66 9.15
N ASP A 200 23.23 0.40 10.44
CA ASP A 200 24.04 -0.60 11.13
C ASP A 200 23.08 -1.54 11.84
N ASN A 201 23.00 -2.78 11.36
CA ASN A 201 22.13 -3.78 11.96
C ASN A 201 22.79 -5.17 11.90
N PRO A 202 22.94 -5.89 13.01
CA PRO A 202 23.58 -7.22 13.04
C PRO A 202 22.76 -8.33 12.35
N SER A 203 21.72 -8.00 11.60
CA SER A 203 20.80 -8.93 10.94
C SER A 203 20.69 -8.66 9.43
N ALA A 204 20.21 -9.65 8.67
CA ALA A 204 20.14 -9.61 7.19
C ALA A 204 19.27 -8.49 6.58
N GLY A 205 18.58 -7.67 7.40
CA GLY A 205 17.67 -6.62 6.95
C GLY A 205 18.34 -5.33 6.46
N GLU A 206 19.64 -5.13 6.71
CA GLU A 206 20.36 -3.91 6.32
C GLU A 206 20.32 -3.66 4.81
N SER A 207 20.66 -4.68 4.01
CA SER A 207 20.65 -4.57 2.55
C SER A 207 19.25 -4.33 1.98
N ALA A 208 18.21 -4.88 2.63
CA ALA A 208 16.83 -4.67 2.24
C ALA A 208 16.37 -3.22 2.50
N LEU A 209 16.69 -2.66 3.67
CA LEU A 209 16.37 -1.28 4.02
C LEU A 209 17.15 -0.28 3.15
N ALA A 210 18.44 -0.54 2.92
CA ALA A 210 19.28 0.24 2.00
C ALA A 210 18.67 0.29 0.60
N ALA A 211 18.27 -0.88 0.06
CA ALA A 211 17.63 -0.97 -1.24
C ALA A 211 16.23 -0.34 -1.28
N LEU A 212 15.52 -0.28 -0.15
CA LEU A 212 14.23 0.39 -0.06
C LEU A 212 14.39 1.92 -0.10
N LEU A 213 15.35 2.46 0.66
CA LEU A 213 15.68 3.89 0.67
C LEU A 213 16.19 4.37 -0.70
N SER A 214 17.06 3.61 -1.36
CA SER A 214 17.62 3.99 -2.68
C SER A 214 16.59 4.00 -3.80
N ARG A 215 15.49 3.27 -3.65
CA ARG A 215 14.35 3.32 -4.59
C ARG A 215 13.48 4.56 -4.41
N VAL A 216 13.54 5.19 -3.25
CA VAL A 216 12.69 6.34 -2.89
C VAL A 216 13.44 7.66 -3.06
N TYR A 217 14.69 7.69 -2.63
CA TYR A 217 15.55 8.86 -2.70
C TYR A 217 16.58 8.70 -3.79
N ASP A 218 16.78 9.74 -4.60
CA ASP A 218 17.90 9.83 -5.54
C ASP A 218 19.20 9.93 -4.73
N SER A 219 19.79 8.79 -4.42
CA SER A 219 20.81 8.63 -3.40
C SER A 219 21.93 7.70 -3.86
N ASN A 220 23.14 7.98 -3.37
CA ASN A 220 24.30 7.10 -3.58
C ASN A 220 24.40 6.12 -2.41
N LEU A 221 24.30 4.83 -2.69
CA LEU A 221 24.51 3.78 -1.69
C LEU A 221 26.01 3.46 -1.57
N LEU A 222 26.58 3.63 -0.38
CA LEU A 222 27.97 3.29 -0.07
C LEU A 222 28.02 2.13 0.93
N ALA A 223 28.55 0.99 0.51
CA ALA A 223 28.80 -0.14 1.39
C ALA A 223 30.15 0.05 2.10
N ILE A 224 30.14 0.13 3.43
CA ILE A 224 31.35 0.24 4.25
C ILE A 224 31.63 -1.13 4.86
N SER A 225 32.52 -1.90 4.25
CA SER A 225 33.02 -3.13 4.87
C SER A 225 34.13 -2.80 5.88
N PRO A 226 34.17 -3.44 7.05
CA PRO A 226 35.33 -3.33 7.92
C PRO A 226 36.56 -3.79 7.15
N GLY A 227 37.56 -2.92 7.02
CA GLY A 227 38.83 -3.27 6.39
C GLY A 227 39.48 -4.47 7.10
N PRO A 228 40.42 -5.18 6.45
CA PRO A 228 41.12 -6.29 7.08
C PRO A 228 41.77 -5.76 8.36
N GLY A 229 41.24 -6.18 9.52
CA GLY A 229 41.78 -5.81 10.81
C GLY A 229 43.26 -6.16 10.82
N LYS A 230 44.11 -5.22 11.21
CA LYS A 230 45.52 -5.51 11.46
C LYS A 230 45.56 -6.58 12.55
N ALA A 231 45.73 -7.84 12.15
CA ALA A 231 46.03 -8.93 13.06
C ALA A 231 47.28 -8.49 13.83
N GLY A 232 47.13 -8.36 15.15
CA GLY A 232 48.22 -7.96 16.04
C GLY A 232 49.41 -8.86 15.80
N GLN A 233 50.58 -8.26 15.58
CA GLN A 233 51.84 -8.97 15.67
C GLN A 233 51.99 -9.43 17.13
N PRO A 234 52.17 -10.74 17.39
CA PRO A 234 52.50 -11.21 18.72
C PRO A 234 53.88 -10.65 19.11
N GLN A 235 53.96 -10.11 20.33
CA GLN A 235 55.20 -9.72 20.98
C GLN A 235 56.03 -10.95 21.37
#